data_AF-A0A936FLA2-F1
#
_entry.id   AF-A0A936FLA2-F1
#
_cell.length_a   1.000
_cell.length_b   1.000
_cell.length_c   1.000
_cell.angle_alpha   90.00
_cell.angle_beta   90.00
_cell.angle_gamma   90.00
#
_symmetry.space_group_name_H-M   'P 1'
#
loop_
_entity.id
_entity.type
_entity.pdbx_description
1 polymer ?
#
loop_
_entity_poly.entity_id
_entity_poly.type
_entity_poly.pdbx_seq_one_letter_code
_entity_poly.pdbx_strand_id
1 'polypeptide(L)'
;MTALLSHHPSGSSGTWSPVGDTVRMPWSSEGVLPDTVVRPALAVLFRMAVGPAADYYVPRFLRREGNPGTAPGWVWPAFFFPTGWAFYRKRWLAGAGFLLLHFFGLAAFLAVEPVIGRSDPAWWLTLAAAVLWVPGALAATMAVPVLHAAVRRSVRNAEAVGDRPDRVAAMLAGQNPTSVVNALLLGFAAVALWLAVALPQLEARYDDRVVRGRVAATLVAVAPLQMAVDDSRRRHVDLPAPADAAALVPTSPGATWLESVTLGLGNGRLRLVFADALAPLAGKTLLLAPAVDDEQQLQWVCVPVDIPRRLLPRECRVR
;
A
#
# COMPACT_ATOMS: atom_id res chain seq x y z
N MET A 1 5.10 -18.68 81.12
CA MET A 1 4.29 -17.91 80.14
C MET A 1 5.25 -17.44 79.05
N THR A 2 5.26 -17.86 77.80
CA THR A 2 4.48 -18.83 77.04
C THR A 2 5.41 -19.23 75.88
N ALA A 3 5.68 -20.52 75.72
CA ALA A 3 6.56 -21.07 74.70
C ALA A 3 5.83 -21.15 73.35
N LEU A 4 6.44 -20.62 72.28
CA LEU A 4 5.97 -20.76 70.91
C LEU A 4 6.66 -21.95 70.25
N LEU A 5 5.89 -23.03 70.12
CA LEU A 5 6.25 -24.27 69.44
C LEU A 5 6.32 -24.05 67.93
N SER A 6 7.43 -24.46 67.36
CA SER A 6 7.68 -24.64 65.93
C SER A 6 6.86 -25.81 65.39
N HIS A 7 6.15 -25.59 64.28
CA HIS A 7 5.45 -26.63 63.54
C HIS A 7 6.17 -26.86 62.21
N HIS A 8 6.92 -27.96 62.12
CA HIS A 8 7.50 -28.46 60.87
C HIS A 8 6.44 -29.29 60.14
N PRO A 9 6.04 -28.93 58.90
CA PRO A 9 5.25 -29.82 58.08
C PRO A 9 6.12 -30.99 57.59
N SER A 10 5.66 -32.20 57.88
CA SER A 10 6.19 -33.46 57.41
C SER A 10 6.15 -33.54 55.88
N GLY A 11 7.32 -33.75 55.27
CA GLY A 11 7.45 -34.00 53.84
C GLY A 11 6.84 -35.35 53.47
N SER A 12 5.82 -35.33 52.62
CA SER A 12 5.38 -36.51 51.88
C SER A 12 6.39 -36.78 50.77
N SER A 13 7.04 -37.95 50.82
CA SER A 13 7.85 -38.50 49.74
C SER A 13 6.94 -38.97 48.60
N GLY A 14 6.49 -38.00 47.79
CA GLY A 14 5.85 -38.28 46.51
C GLY A 14 6.87 -38.92 45.57
N THR A 15 6.61 -40.17 45.20
CA THR A 15 7.28 -40.89 44.11
C THR A 15 7.13 -40.10 42.80
N TRP A 16 8.21 -39.47 42.36
CA TRP A 16 8.30 -38.81 41.06
C TRP A 16 8.14 -39.85 39.95
N SER A 17 6.99 -39.86 39.29
CA SER A 17 6.77 -40.64 38.07
C SER A 17 7.16 -39.76 36.86
N PRO A 18 8.20 -40.09 36.08
CA PRO A 18 8.73 -39.19 35.04
C PRO A 18 7.87 -39.08 33.77
N VAL A 19 6.67 -39.67 33.76
CA VAL A 19 5.88 -39.86 32.54
C VAL A 19 4.47 -39.33 32.78
N GLY A 20 4.30 -38.00 32.70
CA GLY A 20 2.96 -37.39 32.79
C GLY A 20 2.88 -35.93 33.20
N ASP A 21 3.99 -35.24 33.50
CA ASP A 21 3.95 -33.86 33.99
C ASP A 21 3.48 -32.86 32.91
N THR A 22 2.18 -32.63 32.89
CA THR A 22 1.55 -31.51 32.19
C THR A 22 1.52 -30.31 33.13
N VAL A 23 2.38 -29.32 32.89
CA VAL A 23 2.37 -28.06 33.62
C VAL A 23 1.16 -27.23 33.16
N ARG A 24 0.19 -26.98 34.06
CA ARG A 24 -0.90 -26.03 33.81
C ARG A 24 -0.34 -24.62 33.76
N MET A 25 -0.51 -23.94 32.62
CA MET A 25 -0.04 -22.58 32.45
C MET A 25 -1.08 -21.58 33.00
N PRO A 26 -0.68 -20.57 33.79
CA PRO A 26 -1.61 -19.68 34.51
C PRO A 26 -2.52 -18.81 33.62
N TRP A 27 -2.30 -18.78 32.31
CA TRP A 27 -3.16 -18.07 31.35
C TRP A 27 -4.30 -18.93 30.79
N SER A 28 -4.52 -20.14 31.30
CA SER A 28 -5.61 -21.04 30.86
C SER A 28 -6.93 -20.86 31.61
N SER A 29 -7.01 -19.89 32.54
CA SER A 29 -8.24 -19.60 33.27
C SER A 29 -9.09 -18.58 32.53
N GLU A 30 -9.96 -19.06 31.63
CA GLU A 30 -11.34 -18.60 31.40
C GLU A 30 -11.84 -19.09 30.03
N GLY A 31 -12.72 -20.11 30.04
CA GLY A 31 -13.65 -20.39 28.95
C GLY A 31 -13.17 -21.35 27.83
N VAL A 32 -13.50 -22.64 28.00
CA VAL A 32 -13.83 -23.61 26.93
C VAL A 32 -12.80 -23.75 25.79
N LEU A 33 -11.60 -24.24 26.09
CA LEU A 33 -10.82 -25.00 25.12
C LEU A 33 -10.40 -26.33 25.76
N PRO A 34 -10.51 -27.46 25.03
CA PRO A 34 -10.06 -28.76 25.53
C PRO A 34 -8.60 -28.66 25.96
N ASP A 35 -8.28 -29.18 27.15
CA ASP A 35 -6.94 -29.20 27.76
C ASP A 35 -5.91 -29.60 26.71
N THR A 36 -5.27 -28.61 26.10
CA THR A 36 -4.35 -28.85 25.02
C THR A 36 -3.02 -29.17 25.67
N VAL A 37 -2.75 -30.46 25.85
CA VAL A 37 -1.51 -30.95 26.45
C VAL A 37 -0.35 -30.64 25.51
N VAL A 38 0.24 -29.46 25.70
CA VAL A 38 1.48 -29.08 25.03
C VAL A 38 2.64 -29.63 25.84
N ARG A 39 3.51 -30.40 25.18
CA ARG A 39 4.73 -30.94 25.80
C ARG A 39 5.57 -29.78 26.37
N PRO A 40 5.88 -29.75 27.68
CA PRO A 40 6.68 -28.67 28.29
C PRO A 40 8.00 -28.42 27.57
N ALA A 41 8.62 -29.48 27.06
CA ALA A 41 9.84 -29.42 26.27
C ALA A 41 9.72 -28.53 25.01
N LEU A 42 8.58 -28.55 24.31
CA LEU A 42 8.39 -27.79 23.07
C LEU A 42 8.42 -26.26 23.33
N ALA A 43 7.83 -25.83 24.44
CA ALA A 43 7.84 -24.42 24.84
C ALA A 43 9.27 -23.93 25.11
N VAL A 44 10.10 -24.75 25.75
CA VAL A 44 11.52 -24.45 26.00
C VAL A 44 12.29 -24.38 24.69
N LEU A 45 12.09 -25.34 23.78
CA LEU A 45 12.73 -25.34 22.45
C LEU A 45 12.35 -24.11 21.62
N PHE A 46 11.08 -23.70 21.63
CA PHE A 46 10.64 -22.47 20.97
C PHE A 46 11.24 -21.22 21.62
N ARG A 47 11.32 -21.17 22.95
CA ARG A 47 11.96 -20.05 23.66
C ARG A 47 13.42 -19.90 23.26
N MET A 48 14.17 -21.00 23.23
CA MET A 48 15.56 -21.02 22.78
C MET A 48 15.71 -20.57 21.32
N ALA A 49 14.84 -21.04 20.43
CA ALA A 49 14.92 -20.71 19.00
C ALA A 49 14.51 -19.26 18.66
N VAL A 50 13.59 -18.67 19.43
CA VAL A 50 13.11 -17.30 19.20
C VAL A 50 14.03 -16.26 19.84
N GLY A 51 14.66 -16.59 20.97
CA GLY A 51 15.56 -15.70 21.70
C GLY A 51 14.83 -14.62 22.52
N PRO A 52 15.33 -13.38 22.59
CA PRO A 52 14.83 -12.33 23.50
C PRO A 52 13.34 -11.99 23.35
N ALA A 53 12.74 -12.25 22.19
CA ALA A 53 11.33 -11.97 21.93
C ALA A 53 10.40 -13.16 22.24
N ALA A 54 10.90 -14.20 22.91
CA ALA A 54 10.16 -15.45 23.13
C ALA A 54 8.84 -15.24 23.88
N ASP A 55 8.79 -14.34 24.86
CA ASP A 55 7.57 -14.07 25.64
C ASP A 55 6.41 -13.63 24.75
N TYR A 56 6.72 -12.94 23.65
CA TYR A 56 5.71 -12.55 22.68
C TYR A 56 5.32 -13.70 21.73
N TYR A 57 6.29 -14.42 21.15
CA TYR A 57 5.97 -15.39 20.08
C TYR A 57 5.58 -16.78 20.59
N VAL A 58 6.18 -17.26 21.68
CA VAL A 58 6.00 -18.64 22.16
C VAL A 58 4.52 -18.93 22.48
N PRO A 59 3.77 -18.11 23.24
CA PRO A 59 2.36 -18.39 23.50
C PRO A 59 1.52 -18.50 22.22
N ARG A 60 1.85 -17.69 21.20
CA ARG A 60 1.17 -17.72 19.89
C ARG A 60 1.50 -18.97 19.10
N PHE A 61 2.74 -19.45 19.17
CA PHE A 61 3.16 -20.71 18.55
C PHE A 61 2.47 -21.90 19.21
N LEU A 62 2.43 -21.93 20.54
CA LEU A 62 1.75 -23.00 21.27
C LEU A 62 0.24 -23.04 20.98
N ARG A 63 -0.42 -21.87 20.89
CA ARG A 63 -1.83 -21.78 20.47
C ARG A 63 -2.04 -22.37 19.07
N ARG A 64 -1.10 -22.12 18.15
CA ARG A 64 -1.16 -22.64 16.78
C ARG A 64 -0.90 -24.14 16.67
N GLU A 65 -0.03 -24.69 17.51
CA GLU A 65 0.18 -26.15 17.61
C GLU A 65 -1.07 -26.84 18.17
N GLY A 66 -1.76 -26.20 19.12
CA GLY A 66 -3.02 -26.70 19.67
C GLY A 66 -4.22 -26.59 18.73
N ASN A 67 -4.23 -25.54 17.89
CA ASN A 67 -5.27 -25.32 16.90
C ASN A 67 -4.65 -24.80 15.59
N PRO A 68 -4.46 -25.66 14.57
CA PRO A 68 -3.81 -25.27 13.31
C PRO A 68 -4.58 -24.18 12.53
N GLY A 69 -5.86 -23.97 12.84
CA GLY A 69 -6.71 -22.92 12.27
C GLY A 69 -6.64 -21.57 12.99
N THR A 70 -5.79 -21.41 14.01
CA THR A 70 -5.70 -20.15 14.76
C THR A 70 -5.38 -18.98 13.82
N ALA A 71 -6.21 -17.94 13.90
CA ALA A 71 -6.11 -16.75 13.06
C ALA A 71 -4.70 -16.13 13.09
N PRO A 72 -4.25 -15.53 11.98
CA PRO A 72 -2.98 -14.81 11.94
C PRO A 72 -2.95 -13.71 13.01
N GLY A 73 -1.84 -13.64 13.74
CA GLY A 73 -1.63 -12.59 14.75
C GLY A 73 -1.09 -11.31 14.11
N TRP A 74 -1.37 -10.16 14.74
CA TRP A 74 -0.86 -8.87 14.30
C TRP A 74 0.52 -8.56 14.90
N VAL A 75 1.52 -8.28 14.05
CA VAL A 75 2.88 -7.91 14.47
C VAL A 75 3.22 -6.49 14.00
N TRP A 76 3.21 -5.54 14.93
CA TRP A 76 3.44 -4.12 14.65
C TRP A 76 4.76 -3.81 13.91
N PRO A 77 5.93 -4.36 14.30
CA PRO A 77 7.16 -4.08 13.56
C PRO A 77 7.11 -4.55 12.09
N ALA A 78 6.39 -5.65 11.81
CA ALA A 78 6.23 -6.15 10.45
C ALA A 78 5.23 -5.32 9.64
N PHE A 79 4.32 -4.58 10.28
CA PHE A 79 3.44 -3.63 9.59
C PHE A 79 4.24 -2.46 9.01
N PHE A 80 5.08 -1.81 9.83
CA PHE A 80 5.83 -0.62 9.43
C PHE A 80 7.11 -0.94 8.66
N PHE A 81 7.80 -2.02 9.03
CA PHE A 81 9.10 -2.40 8.47
C PHE A 81 9.12 -3.88 8.08
N PRO A 82 8.29 -4.31 7.13
CA PRO A 82 8.10 -5.74 6.82
C PRO A 82 9.41 -6.43 6.39
N THR A 83 10.16 -5.81 5.48
CA THR A 83 11.45 -6.32 4.98
C THR A 83 12.51 -6.33 6.09
N GLY A 84 12.66 -5.21 6.82
CA GLY A 84 13.59 -5.09 7.95
C GLY A 84 13.31 -6.09 9.06
N TRP A 85 12.04 -6.30 9.42
CA TRP A 85 11.63 -7.31 10.40
C TRP A 85 12.03 -8.73 9.97
N ALA A 86 11.83 -9.07 8.70
CA ALA A 86 12.18 -10.39 8.17
C ALA A 86 13.70 -10.60 8.13
N PHE A 87 14.48 -9.60 7.70
CA PHE A 87 15.94 -9.67 7.67
C PHE A 87 16.56 -9.70 9.07
N TYR A 88 16.00 -8.97 10.03
CA TYR A 88 16.38 -9.07 11.43
C TYR A 88 16.28 -10.52 11.95
N ARG A 89 15.27 -11.27 11.51
CA ARG A 89 15.06 -12.68 11.88
C ARG A 89 15.68 -13.69 10.92
N LYS A 90 16.61 -13.26 10.05
CA LYS A 90 17.28 -14.09 9.03
C LYS A 90 16.29 -14.84 8.12
N ARG A 91 15.12 -14.26 7.86
CA ARG A 91 14.10 -14.80 6.96
C ARG A 91 14.20 -14.13 5.60
N TRP A 92 15.29 -14.40 4.89
CA TRP A 92 15.64 -13.75 3.62
C TRP A 92 14.54 -13.84 2.56
N LEU A 93 14.02 -15.05 2.33
CA LEU A 93 12.94 -15.28 1.35
C LEU A 93 11.65 -14.54 1.73
N ALA A 94 11.31 -14.49 3.03
CA ALA A 94 10.15 -13.74 3.48
C ALA A 94 10.36 -12.23 3.30
N GLY A 95 11.57 -11.73 3.59
CA GLY A 95 11.93 -10.32 3.36
C GLY A 95 11.83 -9.95 1.88
N ALA A 96 12.36 -10.78 0.98
CA ALA A 96 12.20 -10.58 -0.46
C ALA A 96 10.73 -10.62 -0.89
N GLY A 97 9.94 -11.58 -0.38
CA GLY A 97 8.50 -11.66 -0.65
C GLY A 97 7.73 -10.42 -0.17
N PHE A 98 8.07 -9.88 1.00
CA PHE A 98 7.48 -8.65 1.48
C PHE A 98 7.89 -7.42 0.66
N LEU A 99 9.12 -7.37 0.17
CA LEU A 99 9.55 -6.32 -0.77
C LEU A 99 8.72 -6.39 -2.06
N LEU A 100 8.57 -7.58 -2.64
CA LEU A 100 7.73 -7.83 -3.82
C LEU A 100 6.28 -7.39 -3.60
N LEU A 101 5.75 -7.56 -2.39
CA LEU A 101 4.39 -7.13 -2.07
C LEU A 101 4.17 -5.62 -2.26
N HIS A 102 5.18 -4.78 -2.01
CA HIS A 102 5.10 -3.34 -2.26
C HIS A 102 5.14 -3.02 -3.76
N PHE A 103 5.87 -3.81 -4.55
CA PHE A 103 5.84 -3.71 -6.02
C PHE A 103 4.48 -4.12 -6.58
N PHE A 104 3.85 -5.17 -6.05
CA PHE A 104 2.47 -5.53 -6.41
C PHE A 104 1.47 -4.45 -6.01
N GLY A 105 1.64 -3.85 -4.83
CA GLY A 105 0.85 -2.70 -4.39
C GLY A 105 0.95 -1.51 -5.35
N LEU A 106 2.17 -1.17 -5.79
CA LEU A 106 2.41 -0.14 -6.80
C LEU A 106 1.75 -0.50 -8.14
N ALA A 107 1.93 -1.73 -8.63
CA ALA A 107 1.34 -2.18 -9.89
C ALA A 107 -0.20 -2.11 -9.83
N ALA A 108 -0.81 -2.53 -8.72
CA ALA A 108 -2.25 -2.43 -8.49
C ALA A 108 -2.73 -0.97 -8.50
N PHE A 109 -1.99 -0.07 -7.83
CA PHE A 109 -2.28 1.35 -7.86
C PHE A 109 -2.24 1.91 -9.30
N LEU A 110 -1.19 1.62 -10.06
CA LEU A 110 -1.03 2.11 -11.44
C LEU A 110 -2.13 1.61 -12.39
N ALA A 111 -2.70 0.43 -12.11
CA ALA A 111 -3.82 -0.13 -12.85
C ALA A 111 -5.16 0.53 -12.51
N VAL A 112 -5.37 0.92 -11.26
CA VAL A 112 -6.62 1.53 -10.77
C VAL A 112 -6.62 3.06 -10.93
N GLU A 113 -5.46 3.72 -10.95
CA GLU A 113 -5.33 5.18 -11.06
C GLU A 113 -6.22 5.84 -12.14
N PRO A 114 -6.35 5.28 -13.36
CA PRO A 114 -7.18 5.90 -14.39
C PRO A 114 -8.66 6.01 -14.01
N VAL A 115 -9.13 5.18 -13.07
CA VAL A 115 -10.52 5.12 -12.56
C VAL A 115 -10.71 6.08 -11.39
N ILE A 116 -9.66 6.35 -10.61
CA ILE A 116 -9.70 7.24 -9.46
C ILE A 116 -10.06 8.66 -9.92
N GLY A 117 -11.12 9.22 -9.34
CA GLY A 117 -11.68 10.52 -9.72
C GLY A 117 -10.69 11.69 -9.58
N ARG A 118 -11.18 12.90 -9.87
CA ARG A 118 -10.37 14.13 -9.88
C ARG A 118 -9.93 14.63 -8.50
N SER A 119 -10.39 14.02 -7.40
CA SER A 119 -10.03 14.48 -6.06
C SER A 119 -8.60 14.08 -5.70
N ASP A 120 -7.76 15.08 -5.44
CA ASP A 120 -6.38 14.91 -4.94
C ASP A 120 -6.28 14.06 -3.67
N PRO A 121 -7.14 14.21 -2.64
CA PRO A 121 -7.03 13.36 -1.46
C PRO A 121 -7.31 11.88 -1.76
N ALA A 122 -8.24 11.57 -2.68
CA ALA A 122 -8.53 10.19 -3.03
C ALA A 122 -7.35 9.51 -3.75
N TRP A 123 -6.61 10.26 -4.56
CA TRP A 123 -5.40 9.75 -5.22
C TRP A 123 -4.33 9.37 -4.18
N TRP A 124 -4.01 10.28 -3.25
CA TRP A 124 -3.02 10.02 -2.20
C TRP A 124 -3.45 8.91 -1.23
N LEU A 125 -4.72 8.86 -0.84
CA LEU A 125 -5.24 7.80 0.02
C LEU A 125 -5.17 6.44 -0.67
N THR A 126 -5.50 6.35 -1.95
CA THR A 126 -5.43 5.09 -2.68
C THR A 126 -3.98 4.65 -2.89
N LEU A 127 -3.07 5.59 -3.15
CA LEU A 127 -1.63 5.31 -3.22
C LEU A 127 -1.12 4.75 -1.88
N ALA A 128 -1.38 5.46 -0.78
CA ALA A 128 -0.96 5.05 0.56
C ALA A 128 -1.55 3.68 0.95
N ALA A 129 -2.84 3.47 0.66
CA ALA A 129 -3.50 2.20 0.90
C ALA A 129 -2.86 1.05 0.10
N ALA A 130 -2.71 1.21 -1.21
CA ALA A 130 -2.21 0.17 -2.10
C ALA A 130 -0.73 -0.16 -1.86
N VAL A 131 0.09 0.86 -1.58
CA VAL A 131 1.56 0.71 -1.52
C VAL A 131 2.08 0.47 -0.10
N LEU A 132 1.43 1.03 0.93
CA LEU A 132 1.93 0.97 2.31
C LEU A 132 1.01 0.15 3.20
N TRP A 133 -0.26 0.52 3.33
CA TRP A 133 -1.12 -0.06 4.36
C TRP A 133 -1.51 -1.50 4.06
N VAL A 134 -1.90 -1.82 2.82
CA VAL A 134 -2.28 -3.18 2.44
C VAL A 134 -1.06 -4.13 2.48
N PRO A 135 0.09 -3.83 1.86
CA PRO A 135 1.30 -4.64 2.00
C PRO A 135 1.77 -4.79 3.45
N GLY A 136 1.75 -3.70 4.22
CA GLY A 136 2.09 -3.72 5.64
C GLY A 136 1.15 -4.61 6.46
N ALA A 137 -0.17 -4.50 6.26
CA ALA A 137 -1.15 -5.33 6.97
C ALA A 137 -1.01 -6.82 6.64
N LEU A 138 -0.77 -7.13 5.36
CA LEU A 138 -0.49 -8.50 4.93
C LEU A 138 0.81 -9.04 5.55
N ALA A 139 1.88 -8.25 5.59
CA ALA A 139 3.11 -8.65 6.25
C ALA A 139 2.94 -8.84 7.77
N ALA A 140 2.21 -7.92 8.42
CA ALA A 140 1.92 -7.97 9.86
C ALA A 140 1.15 -9.23 10.26
N THR A 141 0.18 -9.64 9.44
CA THR A 141 -0.63 -10.84 9.65
C THR A 141 0.13 -12.12 9.31
N MET A 142 0.97 -12.11 8.27
CA MET A 142 1.77 -13.27 7.85
C MET A 142 3.04 -13.48 8.68
N ALA A 143 3.47 -12.49 9.47
CA ALA A 143 4.69 -12.56 10.27
C ALA A 143 4.72 -13.75 11.24
N VAL A 144 3.66 -13.98 12.02
CA VAL A 144 3.62 -15.08 13.00
C VAL A 144 3.64 -16.46 12.32
N PRO A 145 2.77 -16.77 11.32
CA PRO A 145 2.81 -18.05 10.61
C PRO A 145 4.16 -18.34 9.95
N VAL A 146 4.77 -17.34 9.30
CA VAL A 146 6.07 -17.49 8.63
C VAL A 146 7.17 -17.80 9.63
N LEU A 147 7.22 -17.07 10.75
CA LEU A 147 8.22 -17.32 11.79
C LEU A 147 8.01 -18.68 12.46
N HIS A 148 6.74 -19.02 12.75
CA HIS A 148 6.37 -20.32 13.32
C HIS A 148 6.83 -21.48 12.44
N ALA A 149 6.48 -21.47 11.15
CA ALA A 149 6.84 -22.52 10.22
C ALA A 149 8.37 -22.69 10.09
N ALA A 150 9.11 -21.60 10.20
CA ALA A 150 10.56 -21.63 10.15
C ALA A 150 11.17 -22.16 11.45
N VAL A 151 10.72 -21.69 12.62
CA VAL A 151 11.16 -22.20 13.93
C VAL A 151 10.79 -23.67 14.11
N ARG A 152 9.60 -24.09 13.70
CA ARG A 152 9.15 -25.49 13.78
C ARG A 152 9.99 -26.41 12.90
N ARG A 153 10.42 -25.96 11.72
CA ARG A 153 11.39 -26.69 10.89
C ARG A 153 12.72 -26.84 11.60
N SER A 154 13.23 -25.75 12.20
CA SER A 154 14.48 -25.79 12.97
C SER A 154 14.42 -26.75 14.16
N VAL A 155 13.33 -26.72 14.93
CA VAL A 155 13.14 -27.62 16.07
C VAL A 155 13.07 -29.07 15.63
N ARG A 156 12.27 -29.39 14.59
CA ARG A 156 12.20 -30.76 14.04
C ARG A 156 13.57 -31.26 13.56
N ASN A 157 14.35 -30.40 12.90
CA ASN A 157 15.68 -30.76 12.45
C ASN A 157 16.64 -30.99 13.63
N ALA A 158 16.53 -30.20 14.70
CA ALA A 158 17.35 -30.37 15.89
C ALA A 158 16.97 -31.64 16.67
N GLU A 159 15.67 -31.94 16.80
CA GLU A 159 15.15 -33.18 17.39
C GLU A 159 15.59 -34.42 16.60
N ALA A 160 15.62 -34.34 15.26
CA ALA A 160 16.07 -35.45 14.40
C ALA A 160 17.57 -35.76 14.51
N VAL A 161 18.39 -34.79 14.94
CA VAL A 161 19.85 -34.92 15.02
C VAL A 161 20.34 -35.26 16.44
N GLY A 162 19.51 -35.02 17.47
CA GLY A 162 19.99 -34.95 18.84
C GLY A 162 19.50 -36.05 19.77
N ASP A 163 20.35 -37.06 20.01
CA ASP A 163 20.30 -37.84 21.26
C ASP A 163 20.86 -37.06 22.46
N ARG A 164 21.59 -35.95 22.20
CA ARG A 164 22.24 -35.12 23.23
C ARG A 164 21.60 -33.73 23.33
N PRO A 165 21.09 -33.32 24.51
CA PRO A 165 20.40 -32.05 24.69
C PRO A 165 21.30 -30.83 24.41
N ASP A 166 22.60 -30.91 24.70
CA ASP A 166 23.54 -29.80 24.51
C ASP A 166 23.71 -29.41 23.03
N ARG A 167 23.69 -30.40 22.11
CA ARG A 167 23.77 -30.14 20.67
C ARG A 167 22.49 -29.49 20.15
N VAL A 168 21.34 -29.92 20.64
CA VAL A 168 20.03 -29.31 20.30
C VAL A 168 20.01 -27.86 20.77
N ALA A 169 20.43 -27.59 22.01
CA ALA A 169 20.50 -26.24 22.56
C ALA A 169 21.46 -25.35 21.75
N ALA A 170 22.67 -25.83 21.43
CA ALA A 170 23.65 -25.07 20.64
C ALA A 170 23.14 -24.76 19.22
N MET A 171 22.49 -25.72 18.56
CA MET A 171 21.91 -25.54 17.22
C MET A 171 20.78 -24.51 17.21
N LEU A 172 19.91 -24.53 18.22
CA LEU A 172 18.81 -23.57 18.35
C LEU A 172 19.31 -22.18 18.76
N ALA A 173 20.31 -22.09 19.65
CA ALA A 173 20.94 -20.82 20.03
C ALA A 173 21.64 -20.13 18.85
N GLY A 174 22.16 -20.88 17.87
CA GLY A 174 22.73 -20.33 16.64
C GLY A 174 21.72 -19.56 15.76
N GLN A 175 20.41 -19.71 16.02
CA GLN A 175 19.35 -19.01 15.26
C GLN A 175 19.10 -17.59 15.74
N ASN A 176 19.97 -17.05 16.60
CA ASN A 176 19.87 -15.69 17.09
C ASN A 176 19.64 -14.68 15.94
N PRO A 177 18.82 -13.65 16.18
CA PRO A 177 18.59 -12.58 15.22
C PRO A 177 19.90 -11.97 14.71
N THR A 178 19.86 -11.41 13.51
CA THR A 178 20.96 -10.60 12.99
C THR A 178 21.14 -9.36 13.89
N SER A 179 22.34 -8.76 13.89
CA SER A 179 22.53 -7.47 14.57
C SER A 179 21.51 -6.45 14.06
N VAL A 180 20.99 -5.60 14.96
CA VAL A 180 20.01 -4.56 14.62
C VAL A 180 20.56 -3.65 13.53
N VAL A 181 21.86 -3.31 13.59
CA VAL A 181 22.54 -2.49 12.58
C VAL A 181 22.47 -3.12 11.18
N ASN A 182 22.81 -4.41 11.04
CA ASN A 182 22.76 -5.07 9.73
C ASN A 182 21.32 -5.18 9.22
N ALA A 183 20.36 -5.44 10.11
CA ALA A 183 18.95 -5.49 9.74
C ALA A 183 18.44 -4.13 9.25
N LEU A 184 18.84 -3.04 9.90
CA LEU A 184 18.53 -1.68 9.46
C LEU A 184 19.17 -1.38 8.11
N LEU A 185 20.47 -1.65 7.94
CA LEU A 185 21.16 -1.42 6.66
C LEU A 185 20.49 -2.16 5.50
N LEU A 186 20.14 -3.43 5.69
CA LEU A 186 19.43 -4.22 4.68
C LEU A 186 18.00 -3.73 4.44
N GLY A 187 17.30 -3.31 5.49
CA GLY A 187 15.97 -2.71 5.40
C GLY A 187 16.00 -1.40 4.59
N PHE A 188 16.94 -0.51 4.90
CA PHE A 188 17.14 0.74 4.16
C PHE A 188 17.54 0.48 2.70
N ALA A 189 18.44 -0.47 2.44
CA ALA A 189 18.80 -0.84 1.08
C ALA A 189 17.58 -1.35 0.28
N ALA A 190 16.69 -2.13 0.90
CA ALA A 190 15.45 -2.58 0.28
C ALA A 190 14.48 -1.43 -0.01
N VAL A 191 14.33 -0.47 0.91
CA VAL A 191 13.50 0.74 0.71
C VAL A 191 14.09 1.61 -0.40
N ALA A 192 15.40 1.82 -0.41
CA ALA A 192 16.08 2.60 -1.46
C ALA A 192 15.91 1.95 -2.83
N LEU A 193 16.07 0.62 -2.92
CA LEU A 193 15.82 -0.13 -4.15
C LEU A 193 14.37 0.02 -4.63
N TRP A 194 13.40 -0.08 -3.71
CA TRP A 194 12.00 0.12 -4.05
C TRP A 194 11.73 1.53 -4.56
N LEU A 195 12.23 2.57 -3.86
CA LEU A 195 12.07 3.97 -4.25
C LEU A 195 12.68 4.26 -5.62
N ALA A 196 13.87 3.74 -5.91
CA ALA A 196 14.56 3.94 -7.19
C ALA A 196 13.72 3.48 -8.40
N VAL A 197 12.87 2.46 -8.20
CA VAL A 197 11.97 1.95 -9.24
C VAL A 197 10.60 2.64 -9.19
N ALA A 198 10.07 2.89 -7.99
CA ALA A 198 8.72 3.41 -7.80
C ALA A 198 8.58 4.89 -8.13
N LEU A 199 9.54 5.72 -7.70
CA LEU A 199 9.48 7.18 -7.86
C LEU A 199 9.30 7.64 -9.32
N PRO A 200 10.12 7.21 -10.31
CA PRO A 200 9.95 7.69 -11.68
C PRO A 200 8.58 7.34 -12.27
N GLN A 201 8.01 6.19 -11.88
CA GLN A 201 6.66 5.80 -12.32
C GLN A 201 5.58 6.67 -11.69
N LEU A 202 5.73 7.00 -10.41
CA LEU A 202 4.77 7.83 -9.67
C LEU A 202 4.82 9.28 -10.14
N GLU A 203 6.03 9.84 -10.35
CA GLU A 203 6.22 11.19 -10.88
C GLU A 203 5.56 11.34 -12.26
N ALA A 204 5.84 10.43 -13.19
CA ALA A 204 5.22 10.47 -14.52
C ALA A 204 3.69 10.43 -14.48
N ARG A 205 3.09 9.64 -13.57
CA ARG A 205 1.62 9.58 -13.41
C ARG A 205 1.05 10.81 -12.73
N TYR A 206 1.78 11.38 -11.78
CA TYR A 206 1.39 12.60 -11.09
C TYR A 206 1.39 13.79 -12.06
N ASP A 207 2.44 13.93 -12.88
CA ASP A 207 2.54 14.99 -13.89
C ASP A 207 1.41 14.90 -14.92
N ASP A 208 1.16 13.69 -15.45
CA ASP A 208 0.03 13.44 -16.37
C ASP A 208 -1.32 13.83 -15.72
N ARG A 209 -1.49 13.64 -14.41
CA ARG A 209 -2.71 14.04 -13.68
C ARG A 209 -2.81 15.55 -13.51
N VAL A 210 -1.72 16.22 -13.14
CA VAL A 210 -1.69 17.68 -12.98
C VAL A 210 -1.98 18.36 -14.31
N VAL A 211 -1.37 17.91 -15.40
CA VAL A 211 -1.64 18.43 -16.76
C VAL A 211 -3.09 18.23 -17.15
N ARG A 212 -3.67 17.02 -16.94
CA ARG A 212 -5.10 16.78 -17.17
C ARG A 212 -6.00 17.72 -16.37
N GLY A 213 -5.65 17.98 -15.10
CA GLY A 213 -6.37 18.92 -14.24
C GLY A 213 -6.35 20.34 -14.80
N ARG A 214 -5.19 20.80 -15.29
CA ARG A 214 -5.04 22.12 -15.92
C ARG A 214 -5.81 22.23 -17.24
N VAL A 215 -5.77 21.19 -18.09
CA VAL A 215 -6.59 21.15 -19.32
C VAL A 215 -8.09 21.16 -18.98
N ALA A 216 -8.52 20.42 -17.96
CA ALA A 216 -9.92 20.48 -17.51
C ALA A 216 -10.29 21.91 -17.04
N ALA A 217 -9.39 22.60 -16.33
CA ALA A 217 -9.59 23.97 -15.92
C ALA A 217 -9.66 24.96 -17.10
N THR A 218 -8.84 24.76 -18.15
CA THR A 218 -8.92 25.58 -19.38
C THR A 218 -10.25 25.39 -20.09
N LEU A 219 -10.79 24.17 -20.11
CA LEU A 219 -12.10 23.89 -20.71
C LEU A 219 -13.24 24.59 -19.96
N VAL A 220 -13.18 24.60 -18.62
CA VAL A 220 -14.13 25.37 -17.80
C VAL A 220 -14.00 26.87 -18.05
N ALA A 221 -12.76 27.37 -18.22
CA ALA A 221 -12.50 28.78 -18.49
C ALA A 221 -13.11 29.26 -19.82
N VAL A 222 -13.12 28.42 -20.86
CA VAL A 222 -13.67 28.78 -22.18
C VAL A 222 -15.17 28.46 -22.33
N ALA A 223 -15.81 27.87 -21.33
CA ALA A 223 -17.23 27.53 -21.37
C ALA A 223 -18.15 28.74 -21.66
N PRO A 224 -17.90 29.96 -21.13
CA PRO A 224 -18.71 31.13 -21.48
C PRO A 224 -18.66 31.47 -22.98
N LEU A 225 -17.51 31.28 -23.62
CA LEU A 225 -17.35 31.53 -25.05
C LEU A 225 -18.11 30.48 -25.89
N GLN A 226 -18.13 29.23 -25.44
CA GLN A 226 -18.95 28.18 -26.05
C GLN A 226 -20.44 28.56 -26.00
N MET A 227 -20.91 29.01 -24.83
CA MET A 227 -22.30 29.46 -24.67
C MET A 227 -22.66 30.64 -25.58
N ALA A 228 -21.73 31.58 -25.80
CA ALA A 228 -21.94 32.71 -26.70
C ALA A 228 -22.04 32.27 -28.17
N VAL A 229 -21.20 31.33 -28.60
CA VAL A 229 -21.29 30.71 -29.94
C VAL A 229 -22.62 29.98 -30.11
N ASP A 230 -23.05 29.25 -29.08
CA ASP A 230 -24.32 28.50 -29.10
C ASP A 230 -25.53 29.44 -29.19
N ASP A 231 -25.52 30.55 -28.44
CA ASP A 231 -26.58 31.56 -28.47
C ASP A 231 -26.63 32.29 -29.82
N SER A 232 -25.48 32.72 -30.36
CA SER A 232 -25.38 33.34 -31.70
C SER A 232 -25.93 32.41 -32.79
N ARG A 233 -25.57 31.13 -32.75
CA ARG A 233 -26.06 30.13 -33.70
C ARG A 233 -27.56 29.89 -33.58
N ARG A 234 -28.11 29.81 -32.36
CA ARG A 234 -29.57 29.66 -32.14
C ARG A 234 -30.35 30.87 -32.68
N ARG A 235 -29.80 32.07 -32.55
CA ARG A 235 -30.43 33.32 -33.03
C ARG A 235 -30.24 33.57 -34.52
N HIS A 236 -29.49 32.72 -35.24
CA HIS A 236 -29.10 32.94 -36.63
C HIS A 236 -28.41 34.29 -36.85
N VAL A 237 -27.65 34.75 -35.84
CA VAL A 237 -26.86 36.00 -35.91
C VAL A 237 -25.43 35.63 -36.25
N ASP A 238 -24.74 36.48 -37.01
CA ASP A 238 -23.33 36.31 -37.33
C ASP A 238 -22.48 36.13 -36.05
N LEU A 239 -21.45 35.29 -36.15
CA LEU A 239 -20.54 35.03 -35.03
C LEU A 239 -19.77 36.30 -34.65
N PRO A 240 -19.49 36.53 -33.35
CA PRO A 240 -18.73 37.69 -32.91
C PRO A 240 -17.34 37.71 -33.56
N ALA A 241 -16.83 38.92 -33.81
CA ALA A 241 -15.50 39.08 -34.38
C ALA A 241 -14.43 38.43 -33.47
N PRO A 242 -13.31 37.90 -34.02
CA PRO A 242 -12.33 37.16 -33.24
C PRO A 242 -11.70 37.97 -32.10
N ALA A 243 -11.60 39.29 -32.24
CA ALA A 243 -11.08 40.20 -31.22
C ALA A 243 -12.01 40.26 -29.99
N ASP A 244 -13.31 40.27 -30.20
CA ASP A 244 -14.32 40.30 -29.12
C ASP A 244 -14.38 38.94 -28.41
N ALA A 245 -14.16 37.84 -29.15
CA ALA A 245 -14.11 36.49 -28.60
C ALA A 245 -12.96 36.30 -27.59
N ALA A 246 -11.79 36.91 -27.83
CA ALA A 246 -10.67 36.85 -26.90
C ALA A 246 -10.95 37.64 -25.61
N ALA A 247 -11.63 38.79 -25.72
CA ALA A 247 -12.03 39.61 -24.56
C ALA A 247 -13.08 38.92 -23.67
N LEU A 248 -13.83 37.97 -24.22
CA LEU A 248 -14.83 37.17 -23.49
C LEU A 248 -14.23 36.03 -22.67
N VAL A 249 -12.95 35.67 -22.87
CA VAL A 249 -12.29 34.67 -22.04
C VAL A 249 -12.04 35.29 -20.67
N PRO A 250 -12.69 34.82 -19.60
CA PRO A 250 -12.52 35.41 -18.28
C PRO A 250 -11.06 35.30 -17.85
N THR A 251 -10.61 36.23 -17.00
CA THR A 251 -9.34 36.15 -16.26
C THR A 251 -9.32 35.03 -15.20
N SER A 252 -10.06 33.96 -15.46
CA SER A 252 -10.10 32.77 -14.63
C SER A 252 -8.72 32.11 -14.55
N PRO A 253 -8.39 31.44 -13.44
CA PRO A 253 -7.12 30.72 -13.31
C PRO A 253 -6.88 29.64 -14.38
N GLY A 254 -7.91 29.21 -15.10
CA GLY A 254 -7.78 28.27 -16.21
C GLY A 254 -7.27 28.94 -17.50
N ALA A 255 -7.53 30.22 -17.71
CA ALA A 255 -7.11 30.95 -18.91
C ALA A 255 -5.59 31.20 -18.96
N THR A 256 -4.91 31.20 -17.80
CA THR A 256 -3.45 31.44 -17.73
C THR A 256 -2.62 30.34 -18.40
N TRP A 257 -3.21 29.18 -18.69
CA TRP A 257 -2.56 28.08 -19.40
C TRP A 257 -2.75 28.15 -20.92
N LEU A 258 -3.46 29.16 -21.43
CA LEU A 258 -3.68 29.38 -22.85
C LEU A 258 -2.78 30.52 -23.34
N GLU A 259 -2.13 30.31 -24.47
CA GLU A 259 -1.39 31.33 -25.20
C GLU A 259 -2.35 32.17 -26.05
N SER A 260 -3.27 31.50 -26.74
CA SER A 260 -4.29 32.16 -27.55
C SER A 260 -5.56 31.32 -27.69
N VAL A 261 -6.67 32.03 -27.89
CA VAL A 261 -7.98 31.46 -28.21
C VAL A 261 -8.46 32.13 -29.49
N THR A 262 -8.75 31.35 -30.53
CA THR A 262 -9.20 31.86 -31.82
C THR A 262 -10.53 31.21 -32.22
N LEU A 263 -11.51 32.02 -32.64
CA LEU A 263 -12.81 31.57 -33.13
C LEU A 263 -12.82 31.54 -34.65
N GLY A 264 -13.12 30.39 -35.24
CA GLY A 264 -13.32 30.23 -36.68
C GLY A 264 -14.69 30.76 -37.11
N LEU A 265 -14.73 31.91 -37.78
CA LEU A 265 -15.99 32.57 -38.21
C LEU A 265 -16.85 31.72 -39.16
N GLY A 266 -16.24 30.82 -39.94
CA GLY A 266 -16.98 29.99 -40.90
C GLY A 266 -17.60 28.72 -40.29
N ASN A 267 -17.13 28.26 -39.13
CA ASN A 267 -17.49 26.94 -38.60
C ASN A 267 -17.77 26.92 -37.09
N GLY A 268 -17.61 28.06 -36.40
CA GLY A 268 -17.79 28.16 -34.95
C GLY A 268 -16.78 27.37 -34.13
N ARG A 269 -15.68 26.89 -34.73
CA ARG A 269 -14.67 26.11 -34.01
C ARG A 269 -13.80 27.03 -33.17
N LEU A 270 -13.58 26.65 -31.92
CA LEU A 270 -12.61 27.31 -31.05
C LEU A 270 -11.28 26.58 -31.14
N ARG A 271 -10.22 27.31 -31.44
CA ARG A 271 -8.86 26.81 -31.42
C ARG A 271 -8.16 27.36 -30.18
N LEU A 272 -7.79 26.45 -29.29
CA LEU A 272 -7.07 26.72 -28.05
C LEU A 272 -5.61 26.36 -28.23
N VAL A 273 -4.70 27.32 -28.09
CA VAL A 273 -3.25 27.07 -28.09
C VAL A 273 -2.74 27.17 -26.67
N PHE A 274 -2.02 26.14 -26.19
CA PHE A 274 -1.52 26.10 -24.81
C PHE A 274 -0.21 26.87 -24.65
N ALA A 275 -0.11 27.64 -23.57
CA ALA A 275 1.07 28.41 -23.23
C ALA A 275 2.24 27.54 -22.74
N ASP A 276 3.46 28.10 -22.77
CA ASP A 276 4.68 27.46 -22.28
C ASP A 276 4.60 27.04 -20.80
N ALA A 277 3.78 27.75 -20.01
CA ALA A 277 3.51 27.43 -18.61
C ALA A 277 2.88 26.03 -18.43
N LEU A 278 2.29 25.46 -19.50
CA LEU A 278 1.73 24.12 -19.53
C LEU A 278 2.65 23.15 -20.29
N ALA A 279 3.93 23.07 -19.96
CA ALA A 279 4.74 21.91 -20.34
C ALA A 279 4.05 20.62 -19.84
N PRO A 280 3.91 19.54 -20.64
CA PRO A 280 4.48 19.22 -21.97
C PRO A 280 3.56 19.56 -23.17
N LEU A 281 2.57 20.43 -22.99
CA LEU A 281 1.58 20.83 -24.00
C LEU A 281 1.86 22.19 -24.66
N ALA A 282 2.97 22.86 -24.31
CA ALA A 282 3.39 24.13 -24.88
C ALA A 282 3.28 24.15 -26.42
N GLY A 283 2.60 25.16 -26.98
CA GLY A 283 2.36 25.35 -28.41
C GLY A 283 1.40 24.33 -29.05
N LYS A 284 0.96 23.30 -28.33
CA LYS A 284 -0.01 22.33 -28.83
C LYS A 284 -1.41 22.92 -28.88
N THR A 285 -2.24 22.35 -29.73
CA THR A 285 -3.58 22.89 -30.00
C THR A 285 -4.67 21.89 -29.61
N LEU A 286 -5.71 22.38 -28.94
CA LEU A 286 -6.96 21.68 -28.74
C LEU A 286 -8.07 22.43 -29.49
N LEU A 287 -8.73 21.75 -30.43
CA LEU A 287 -9.87 22.32 -31.13
C LEU A 287 -11.16 21.90 -30.41
N LEU A 288 -12.04 22.84 -30.14
CA LEU A 288 -13.41 22.58 -29.71
C LEU A 288 -14.31 22.86 -30.90
N ALA A 289 -14.99 21.82 -31.39
CA ALA A 289 -15.88 21.92 -32.53
C ALA A 289 -17.33 21.73 -32.06
N PRO A 290 -18.25 22.65 -32.40
CA PRO A 290 -19.67 22.39 -32.22
C PRO A 290 -20.11 21.34 -33.24
N ALA A 291 -20.60 20.21 -32.76
CA ALA A 291 -21.25 19.17 -33.53
C ALA A 291 -22.74 19.16 -33.21
N VAL A 292 -23.56 18.70 -34.16
CA VAL A 292 -24.99 18.47 -33.94
C VAL A 292 -25.17 16.96 -33.81
N ASP A 293 -25.82 16.52 -32.73
CA ASP A 293 -26.12 15.11 -32.53
C ASP A 293 -27.39 14.66 -33.28
N ASP A 294 -27.75 13.38 -33.16
CA ASP A 294 -28.92 12.80 -33.82
C ASP A 294 -30.24 13.45 -33.36
N GLU A 295 -30.25 14.09 -32.18
CA GLU A 295 -31.40 14.80 -31.61
C GLU A 295 -31.45 16.28 -32.00
N GLN A 296 -30.60 16.73 -32.93
CA GLN A 296 -30.43 18.14 -33.31
C GLN A 296 -29.97 19.03 -32.14
N GLN A 297 -29.36 18.46 -31.09
CA GLN A 297 -28.75 19.22 -30.01
C GLN A 297 -27.29 19.52 -30.35
N LEU A 298 -26.85 20.72 -29.98
CA LEU A 298 -25.47 21.13 -30.18
C LEU A 298 -24.60 20.55 -29.06
N GLN A 299 -23.67 19.68 -29.43
CA GLN A 299 -22.69 19.06 -28.55
C GLN A 299 -21.27 19.51 -28.94
N TRP A 300 -20.47 19.92 -27.95
CA TRP A 300 -19.08 20.28 -28.18
C TRP A 300 -18.18 19.05 -28.16
N VAL A 301 -17.38 18.88 -29.21
CA VAL A 301 -16.41 17.78 -29.35
C VAL A 301 -14.99 18.33 -29.24
N CYS A 302 -14.14 17.66 -28.45
CA CYS A 302 -12.72 17.98 -28.35
C CYS A 302 -11.94 17.24 -29.44
N VAL A 303 -11.22 17.96 -30.29
CA VAL A 303 -10.33 17.40 -31.30
C VAL A 303 -8.88 17.78 -30.95
N PRO A 304 -8.11 16.87 -30.34
CA PRO A 304 -6.72 17.13 -30.00
C PRO A 304 -5.84 17.17 -31.25
N VAL A 305 -4.94 18.16 -31.33
CA VAL A 305 -3.90 18.25 -32.37
C VAL A 305 -2.54 18.06 -31.69
N ASP A 306 -1.88 16.94 -31.96
CA ASP A 306 -0.58 16.53 -31.40
C ASP A 306 -0.53 16.36 -29.86
N ILE A 307 -1.71 16.25 -29.22
CA ILE A 307 -1.83 16.03 -27.77
C ILE A 307 -2.03 14.53 -27.49
N PRO A 308 -1.13 13.89 -26.73
CA PRO A 308 -1.30 12.50 -26.31
C PRO A 308 -2.62 12.31 -25.54
N ARG A 309 -3.39 11.28 -25.89
CA ARG A 309 -4.69 10.97 -25.25
C ARG A 309 -4.60 10.87 -23.73
N ARG A 310 -3.47 10.42 -23.16
CA ARG A 310 -3.28 10.31 -21.71
C ARG A 310 -3.29 11.64 -20.95
N LEU A 311 -2.98 12.75 -21.64
CA LEU A 311 -2.97 14.10 -21.08
C LEU A 311 -4.33 14.80 -21.19
N LEU A 312 -5.30 14.18 -21.86
CA LEU A 312 -6.64 14.73 -22.03
C LEU A 312 -7.56 14.34 -20.88
N PRO A 313 -8.45 15.25 -20.45
CA PRO A 313 -9.50 14.93 -19.49
C PRO A 313 -10.47 13.89 -20.09
N ARG A 314 -11.28 13.23 -19.24
CA ARG A 314 -12.12 12.11 -19.68
C ARG A 314 -13.11 12.52 -20.77
N GLU A 315 -13.64 13.73 -20.68
CA GLU A 315 -14.63 14.30 -21.58
C GLU A 315 -14.08 14.44 -23.00
N CYS A 316 -12.80 14.77 -23.14
CA CYS A 316 -12.11 14.89 -24.42
C CYS A 316 -11.47 13.58 -24.92
N ARG A 317 -11.65 12.47 -24.20
CA ARG A 317 -11.17 11.13 -24.64
C ARG A 317 -12.26 10.29 -25.28
N VAL A 318 -13.51 10.65 -25.07
CA VAL A 318 -14.68 9.91 -25.54
C VAL A 318 -15.11 10.56 -26.85
N ARG A 319 -14.80 9.88 -27.97
CA ARG A 319 -15.10 10.20 -29.39
C ARG A 319 -13.98 10.92 -30.15
#